data_AF-A0A9X3LVT9-F1
#
_entry.id   AF-A0A9X3LVT9-F1
#
_cell.length_a   1.000
_cell.length_b   1.000
_cell.length_c   1.000
_cell.angle_alpha   90.00
_cell.angle_beta   90.00
_cell.angle_gamma   90.00
#
_symmetry.space_group_name_H-M   'P 1'
#
loop_
_entity.id
_entity.type
_entity.pdbx_description
1 polymer ?
#
loop_
_entity_poly.entity_id
_entity_poly.type
_entity_poly.pdbx_seq_one_letter_code
_entity_poly.pdbx_strand_id
1 'polypeptide(L)'
;MRADALHRRTAIVAAACQLFRTHGDNVALDKVATQAGVSVATVYRNFPNRASLIRACAEYMGEAFAKFQQRLITDFEHPTHSGEDYVRTYASHILTMGLNTLIPAFVPQDLDSLSPELTAQRNLLERNGRRFIELGQQQGEIGPGVTHLEFIVGLLSLARPREVNVEAYQPDIQEKIIDLYLAGIKRGHRT
;
A
#
# COMPACT_ATOMS: atom_id res chain seq x y z
N MET A 1 11.88 -15.10 25.22
CA MET A 1 13.11 -14.58 24.57
C MET A 1 13.06 -14.49 23.04
N ARG A 2 12.63 -15.53 22.29
CA ARG A 2 12.44 -15.40 20.81
C ARG A 2 11.22 -14.53 20.44
N ALA A 3 10.09 -14.70 21.13
CA ALA A 3 8.89 -13.90 20.93
C ALA A 3 9.14 -12.40 21.20
N ASP A 4 9.88 -12.06 22.26
CA ASP A 4 10.20 -10.67 22.61
C ASP A 4 11.12 -10.01 21.57
N ALA A 5 12.08 -10.76 21.03
CA ALA A 5 12.97 -10.28 19.98
C ALA A 5 12.22 -10.03 18.67
N LEU A 6 11.30 -10.94 18.30
CA LEU A 6 10.44 -10.77 17.13
C LEU A 6 9.51 -9.58 17.29
N HIS A 7 8.86 -9.44 18.45
CA HIS A 7 7.96 -8.33 18.74
C HIS A 7 8.68 -6.97 18.66
N ARG A 8 9.90 -6.89 19.22
CA ARG A 8 10.75 -5.70 19.09
C ARG A 8 11.12 -5.39 17.65
N ARG A 9 11.51 -6.41 16.86
CA ARG A 9 11.81 -6.23 15.44
C ARG A 9 10.59 -5.68 14.69
N THR A 10 9.41 -6.25 14.91
CA THR A 10 8.16 -5.79 14.29
C THR A 10 7.81 -4.36 14.71
N ALA A 11 8.00 -3.99 15.99
CA ALA A 11 7.75 -2.63 16.47
C ALA A 11 8.66 -1.60 15.77
N ILE A 12 9.94 -1.92 15.58
CA ILE A 12 10.89 -1.07 14.83
C ILE A 12 10.44 -0.89 13.39
N VAL A 13 10.04 -1.98 12.71
CA VAL A 13 9.59 -1.93 11.31
C VAL A 13 8.29 -1.12 11.17
N ALA A 14 7.32 -1.32 12.07
CA ALA A 14 6.07 -0.57 12.05
C ALA A 14 6.31 0.93 12.25
N ALA A 15 7.19 1.31 13.19
CA ALA A 15 7.60 2.69 13.42
C ALA A 15 8.30 3.30 12.18
N ALA A 16 9.21 2.54 11.56
CA ALA A 16 9.88 2.97 10.34
C ALA A 16 8.88 3.20 9.20
N CYS A 17 7.94 2.28 8.96
CA CYS A 17 6.89 2.44 7.95
C CYS A 17 6.06 3.71 8.18
N GLN A 18 5.68 4.01 9.44
CA GLN A 18 4.95 5.24 9.78
C GLN A 18 5.74 6.51 9.44
N LEU A 19 7.01 6.54 9.82
CA LEU A 19 7.88 7.69 9.57
C LEU A 19 8.13 7.87 8.07
N PHE A 20 8.35 6.78 7.34
CA PHE A 20 8.56 6.81 5.91
C PHE A 20 7.35 7.34 5.14
N ARG A 21 6.11 7.04 5.57
CA ARG A 21 4.89 7.61 4.94
C ARG A 21 4.85 9.14 5.03
N THR A 22 5.32 9.68 6.15
CA THR A 22 5.15 11.10 6.50
C THR A 22 6.32 11.96 6.07
N HIS A 23 7.53 11.41 6.08
CA HIS A 23 8.77 12.18 5.90
C HIS A 23 9.64 11.68 4.73
N GLY A 24 9.15 10.71 3.96
CA GLY A 24 9.96 10.02 2.95
C GLY A 24 10.96 9.05 3.57
N ASP A 25 11.77 8.41 2.75
CA ASP A 25 12.70 7.35 3.16
C ASP A 25 13.96 7.87 3.86
N ASN A 26 14.30 9.15 3.73
CA ASN A 26 15.51 9.76 4.33
C ASN A 26 15.48 9.90 5.86
N VAL A 27 14.47 9.37 6.55
CA VAL A 27 14.36 9.44 8.02
C VAL A 27 15.55 8.76 8.70
N ALA A 28 16.17 9.44 9.65
CA ALA A 28 17.30 8.92 10.41
C ALA A 28 16.89 7.81 11.41
N LEU A 29 17.79 6.84 11.62
CA LEU A 29 17.52 5.64 12.45
C LEU A 29 17.30 5.96 13.94
N ASP A 30 17.80 7.10 14.40
CA ASP A 30 17.55 7.63 15.74
C ASP A 30 16.07 7.98 15.94
N LYS A 31 15.44 8.65 14.97
CA LYS A 31 14.01 8.95 14.98
C LYS A 31 13.18 7.66 14.96
N VAL A 32 13.60 6.66 14.19
CA VAL A 32 12.96 5.33 14.19
C VAL A 32 13.05 4.69 15.57
N ALA A 33 14.20 4.76 16.23
CA ALA A 33 14.41 4.21 17.58
C ALA A 33 13.49 4.90 18.60
N THR A 34 13.43 6.24 18.58
CA THR A 34 12.54 7.04 19.44
C THR A 34 11.08 6.67 19.21
N GLN A 35 10.63 6.62 17.95
CA GLN A 35 9.25 6.26 17.60
C GLN A 35 8.90 4.83 18.02
N ALA A 36 9.85 3.90 17.93
CA ALA A 36 9.67 2.51 18.34
C ALA A 36 9.82 2.28 19.86
N GLY A 37 10.21 3.30 20.63
CA GLY A 37 10.45 3.17 22.07
C GLY A 37 11.66 2.29 22.41
N VAL A 38 12.69 2.24 21.56
CA VAL A 38 13.89 1.42 21.75
C VAL A 38 15.17 2.25 21.67
N SER A 39 16.29 1.71 22.14
CA SER A 39 17.60 2.34 21.94
C SER A 39 18.08 2.21 20.50
N VAL A 40 18.83 3.22 20.02
CA VAL A 40 19.44 3.22 18.68
C VAL A 40 20.34 1.99 18.46
N ALA A 41 21.08 1.57 19.49
CA ALA A 41 21.87 0.33 19.45
C ALA A 41 21.02 -0.93 19.19
N THR A 42 19.76 -0.94 19.65
CA THR A 42 18.81 -2.04 19.37
C THR A 42 18.36 -2.03 17.91
N VAL A 43 18.19 -0.85 17.31
CA VAL A 43 17.89 -0.73 15.88
C VAL A 43 19.06 -1.26 15.05
N TYR A 44 20.29 -0.79 15.29
CA TYR A 44 21.47 -1.26 14.55
C TYR A 44 21.73 -2.77 14.68
N ARG A 45 21.48 -3.36 15.86
CA ARG A 45 21.57 -4.82 16.05
C ARG A 45 20.56 -5.61 15.21
N ASN A 46 19.37 -5.06 14.98
CA ASN A 46 18.32 -5.73 14.18
C ASN A 46 18.45 -5.40 12.67
N PHE A 47 18.96 -4.22 12.36
CA PHE A 47 19.06 -3.65 11.02
C PHE A 47 20.43 -2.98 10.85
N PRO A 48 21.46 -3.75 10.46
CA PRO A 48 22.84 -3.26 10.39
C PRO A 48 23.03 -2.10 9.41
N ASN A 49 22.16 -1.99 8.40
CA ASN A 49 22.17 -0.91 7.43
C ASN A 49 20.74 -0.49 7.04
N ARG A 50 20.62 0.70 6.45
CA ARG A 50 19.35 1.28 5.99
C ARG A 50 18.61 0.35 5.02
N ALA A 51 19.31 -0.28 4.08
CA ALA A 51 18.73 -1.20 3.11
C ALA A 51 18.02 -2.39 3.78
N SER A 52 18.57 -2.91 4.88
CA SER A 52 17.96 -4.01 5.64
C SER A 52 16.66 -3.60 6.35
N LEU A 53 16.56 -2.34 6.80
CA LEU A 53 15.32 -1.80 7.38
C LEU A 53 14.27 -1.54 6.29
N ILE A 54 14.68 -0.92 5.19
CA ILE A 54 13.86 -0.69 3.99
C ILE A 54 13.23 -1.99 3.50
N ARG A 55 14.03 -3.04 3.31
CA ARG A 55 13.53 -4.35 2.87
C ARG A 55 12.51 -4.93 3.86
N ALA A 56 12.78 -4.85 5.16
CA ALA A 56 11.84 -5.32 6.17
C ALA A 56 10.54 -4.52 6.19
N CYS A 57 10.59 -3.22 5.91
CA CYS A 57 9.39 -2.38 5.72
C CYS A 57 8.58 -2.83 4.51
N ALA A 58 9.22 -3.12 3.38
CA ALA A 58 8.57 -3.64 2.18
C ALA A 58 7.86 -4.97 2.46
N GLU A 59 8.57 -5.90 3.10
CA GLU A 59 8.03 -7.20 3.53
C GLU A 59 6.81 -7.02 4.45
N TYR A 60 6.93 -6.17 5.47
CA TYR A 60 5.85 -5.89 6.42
C TYR A 60 4.60 -5.29 5.74
N MET A 61 4.80 -4.35 4.83
CA MET A 61 3.71 -3.70 4.11
C MET A 61 2.98 -4.65 3.17
N GLY A 62 3.71 -5.39 2.35
CA GLY A 62 3.08 -6.31 1.41
C GLY A 62 2.33 -7.42 2.16
N GLU A 63 2.79 -7.83 3.35
CA GLU A 63 2.10 -8.82 4.17
C GLU A 63 0.80 -8.23 4.72
N ALA A 64 0.84 -6.99 5.21
CA ALA A 64 -0.35 -6.26 5.64
C ALA A 64 -1.35 -6.10 4.48
N PHE A 65 -0.89 -5.77 3.28
CA PHE A 65 -1.75 -5.60 2.11
C PHE A 65 -2.35 -6.93 1.64
N ALA A 66 -1.55 -8.00 1.60
CA ALA A 66 -2.03 -9.33 1.24
C ALA A 66 -3.12 -9.82 2.22
N LYS A 67 -2.93 -9.59 3.52
CA LYS A 67 -3.96 -9.90 4.54
C LYS A 67 -5.23 -9.07 4.35
N PHE A 68 -5.10 -7.79 4.02
CA PHE A 68 -6.25 -6.94 3.72
C PHE A 68 -7.00 -7.43 2.47
N GLN A 69 -6.29 -7.66 1.36
CA GLN A 69 -6.83 -8.22 0.13
C GLN A 69 -7.60 -9.50 0.40
N GLN A 70 -6.97 -10.45 1.12
CA GLN A 70 -7.59 -11.74 1.39
C GLN A 70 -8.92 -11.59 2.14
N ARG A 71 -8.96 -10.76 3.19
CA ARG A 71 -10.21 -10.52 3.93
C ARG A 71 -11.27 -9.88 3.06
N LEU A 72 -10.92 -8.80 2.36
CA LEU A 72 -11.86 -8.07 1.52
C LEU A 72 -12.40 -8.93 0.38
N ILE A 73 -11.56 -9.75 -0.24
CA ILE A 73 -11.96 -10.69 -1.31
C ILE A 73 -12.91 -11.74 -0.76
N THR A 74 -12.59 -12.36 0.38
CA THR A 74 -13.48 -13.35 1.02
C THR A 74 -14.84 -12.74 1.34
N ASP A 75 -14.88 -11.51 1.85
CA ASP A 75 -16.13 -10.82 2.12
C ASP A 75 -16.87 -10.44 0.81
N PHE A 76 -16.14 -10.12 -0.26
CA PHE A 76 -16.72 -9.72 -1.56
C PHE A 76 -17.27 -10.92 -2.35
N GLU A 77 -16.74 -12.13 -2.12
CA GLU A 77 -17.30 -13.38 -2.67
C GLU A 77 -18.67 -13.72 -2.05
N HIS A 78 -18.94 -13.22 -0.85
CA HIS A 78 -20.21 -13.39 -0.14
C HIS A 78 -20.73 -12.03 0.36
N PRO A 79 -21.13 -11.14 -0.57
CA PRO A 79 -21.29 -9.72 -0.27
C PRO A 79 -22.43 -9.45 0.70
N THR A 80 -22.13 -8.66 1.72
CA THR A 80 -23.12 -8.11 2.69
C THR A 80 -23.39 -6.62 2.45
N HIS A 81 -22.58 -6.00 1.61
CA HIS A 81 -22.63 -4.59 1.21
C HIS A 81 -22.71 -4.50 -0.32
N SER A 82 -22.88 -3.29 -0.86
CA SER A 82 -22.87 -3.10 -2.31
C SER A 82 -21.47 -3.35 -2.89
N GLY A 83 -21.38 -3.75 -4.16
CA GLY A 83 -20.07 -3.92 -4.81
C GLY A 83 -19.26 -2.61 -4.84
N GLU A 84 -19.93 -1.46 -4.95
CA GLU A 84 -19.30 -0.14 -4.91
C GLU A 84 -18.54 0.06 -3.58
N ASP A 85 -19.12 -0.37 -2.46
CA ASP A 85 -18.50 -0.26 -1.13
C ASP A 85 -17.18 -1.03 -1.06
N TYR A 86 -17.11 -2.22 -1.67
CA TYR A 86 -15.88 -3.00 -1.74
C TYR A 86 -14.81 -2.30 -2.61
N VAL A 87 -15.19 -1.75 -3.77
CA VAL A 87 -14.30 -0.98 -4.65
C VAL A 87 -13.76 0.26 -3.95
N ARG A 88 -14.62 1.01 -3.27
CA ARG A 88 -14.26 2.21 -2.49
C ARG A 88 -13.37 1.88 -1.29
N THR A 89 -13.65 0.76 -0.61
CA THR A 89 -12.83 0.27 0.52
C THR A 89 -11.43 -0.11 0.04
N TYR A 90 -11.33 -0.81 -1.08
CA TYR A 90 -10.05 -1.20 -1.68
C TYR A 90 -9.23 0.03 -2.10
N ALA A 91 -9.85 0.99 -2.79
CA ALA A 91 -9.23 2.24 -3.20
C ALA A 91 -8.72 3.05 -1.99
N SER A 92 -9.57 3.26 -0.98
CA SER A 92 -9.22 3.98 0.24
C SER A 92 -8.03 3.35 0.97
N HIS A 93 -7.96 2.02 1.00
CA HIS A 93 -6.84 1.32 1.64
C HIS A 93 -5.53 1.52 0.88
N ILE A 94 -5.54 1.46 -0.45
CA ILE A 94 -4.37 1.76 -1.29
C ILE A 94 -3.83 3.16 -1.01
N LEU A 95 -4.73 4.15 -0.92
CA LEU A 95 -4.38 5.55 -0.71
C LEU A 95 -3.80 5.81 0.69
N THR A 96 -4.35 5.18 1.73
CA THR A 96 -3.92 5.37 3.13
C THR A 96 -2.69 4.53 3.50
N MET A 97 -2.39 3.46 2.76
CA MET A 97 -1.22 2.62 3.00
C MET A 97 0.10 3.34 2.73
N GLY A 98 0.08 4.46 2.01
CA GLY A 98 1.25 5.26 1.69
C GLY A 98 2.13 4.68 0.60
N LEU A 99 1.56 3.87 -0.31
CA LEU A 99 2.30 3.25 -1.41
C LEU A 99 3.03 4.28 -2.30
N ASN A 100 2.50 5.49 -2.45
CA ASN A 100 3.14 6.59 -3.20
C ASN A 100 4.52 6.98 -2.65
N THR A 101 4.66 7.00 -1.32
CA THR A 101 5.92 7.38 -0.66
C THR A 101 6.83 6.16 -0.48
N LEU A 102 6.22 4.99 -0.31
CA LEU A 102 6.90 3.78 0.15
C LEU A 102 7.39 2.91 -1.00
N ILE A 103 6.70 2.84 -2.13
CA ILE A 103 7.18 2.09 -3.30
C ILE A 103 8.53 2.63 -3.79
N PRO A 104 8.71 3.95 -4.04
CA PRO A 104 10.01 4.47 -4.48
C PRO A 104 11.13 4.27 -3.44
N ALA A 105 10.78 4.27 -2.15
CA ALA A 105 11.70 4.02 -1.06
C ALA A 105 12.23 2.59 -1.03
N PHE A 106 11.41 1.62 -1.47
CA PHE A 106 11.60 0.20 -1.18
C PHE A 106 11.80 -0.67 -2.41
N VAL A 107 11.37 -0.19 -3.56
CA VAL A 107 11.40 -0.92 -4.83
C VAL A 107 12.56 -0.33 -5.64
N PRO A 108 13.55 -1.15 -6.04
CA PRO A 108 14.58 -0.70 -6.96
C PRO A 108 13.95 -0.14 -8.24
N GLN A 109 14.66 0.71 -8.97
CA GLN A 109 14.15 1.22 -10.24
C GLN A 109 13.80 0.10 -11.24
N ASP A 110 14.39 -1.07 -11.03
CA ASP A 110 14.09 -2.30 -11.75
C ASP A 110 13.39 -3.33 -10.84
N LEU A 111 12.12 -3.62 -11.16
CA LEU A 111 11.32 -4.64 -10.46
C LEU A 111 11.89 -6.06 -10.61
N ASP A 112 12.73 -6.31 -11.61
CA ASP A 112 13.38 -7.61 -11.82
C ASP A 112 14.57 -7.83 -10.87
N SER A 113 14.99 -6.79 -10.16
CA SER A 113 16.05 -6.86 -9.14
C SER A 113 15.53 -7.11 -7.71
N LEU A 114 14.24 -7.39 -7.55
CA LEU A 114 13.66 -7.74 -6.26
C LEU A 114 14.23 -9.05 -5.72
N SER A 115 14.35 -9.16 -4.39
CA SER A 115 14.70 -10.44 -3.77
C SER A 115 13.63 -11.51 -4.06
N PRO A 116 13.96 -12.80 -3.97
CA PRO A 116 12.98 -13.88 -4.17
C PRO A 116 11.74 -13.75 -3.27
N GLU A 117 11.92 -13.30 -2.03
CA GLU A 117 10.85 -13.10 -1.05
C GLU A 117 9.91 -11.97 -1.49
N LEU A 118 10.47 -10.82 -1.88
CA LEU A 118 9.68 -9.68 -2.38
C LEU A 118 9.00 -10.02 -3.71
N THR A 119 9.64 -10.83 -4.56
CA THR A 119 9.05 -11.33 -5.81
C THR A 119 7.85 -12.22 -5.52
N ALA A 120 7.98 -13.18 -4.60
CA ALA A 120 6.87 -14.05 -4.21
C ALA A 120 5.69 -13.25 -3.63
N GLN A 121 6.00 -12.24 -2.82
CA GLN A 121 5.03 -11.34 -2.23
C GLN A 121 4.31 -10.49 -3.29
N ARG A 122 5.04 -9.86 -4.22
CA ARG A 122 4.47 -9.15 -5.37
C ARG A 122 3.51 -10.04 -6.15
N ASN A 123 3.93 -11.26 -6.48
CA ASN A 123 3.10 -12.21 -7.24
C ASN A 123 1.83 -12.59 -6.47
N LEU A 124 1.88 -12.68 -5.13
CA LEU A 124 0.69 -12.89 -4.31
C LEU A 124 -0.26 -11.68 -4.38
N LEU A 125 0.28 -10.47 -4.22
CA LEU A 125 -0.52 -9.23 -4.30
C LEU A 125 -1.20 -9.07 -5.66
N GLU A 126 -0.49 -9.41 -6.74
CA GLU A 126 -1.03 -9.38 -8.10
C GLU A 126 -2.16 -10.41 -8.29
N ARG A 127 -1.97 -11.66 -7.84
CA ARG A 127 -3.02 -12.69 -7.91
C ARG A 127 -4.28 -12.28 -7.17
N ASN A 128 -4.12 -11.79 -5.95
CA ASN A 128 -5.23 -11.29 -5.13
C ASN A 128 -5.90 -10.09 -5.80
N GLY A 129 -5.10 -9.17 -6.33
CA GLY A 129 -5.58 -7.98 -7.03
C GLY A 129 -6.40 -8.33 -8.27
N ARG A 130 -5.93 -9.27 -9.09
CA ARG A 130 -6.69 -9.78 -10.23
C ARG A 130 -8.03 -10.39 -9.78
N ARG A 131 -8.04 -11.20 -8.73
CA ARG A 131 -9.28 -11.76 -8.17
C ARG A 131 -10.26 -10.68 -7.72
N PHE A 132 -9.76 -9.62 -7.08
CA PHE A 132 -10.57 -8.46 -6.69
C PHE A 132 -11.19 -7.75 -7.91
N ILE A 133 -10.41 -7.54 -8.97
CA ILE A 133 -10.89 -6.95 -10.23
C ILE A 133 -11.99 -7.81 -10.85
N GLU A 134 -11.79 -9.13 -10.93
CA GLU A 134 -12.79 -10.08 -11.46
C GLU A 134 -14.13 -9.98 -10.71
N LEU A 135 -14.10 -9.90 -9.37
CA LEU A 135 -15.30 -9.73 -8.55
C LEU A 135 -15.99 -8.40 -8.82
N GLY A 136 -15.21 -7.31 -8.92
CA GLY A 136 -15.74 -6.00 -9.29
C GLY A 136 -16.39 -6.00 -10.68
N GLN A 137 -15.81 -6.72 -11.64
CA GLN A 137 -16.38 -6.89 -12.99
C GLN A 137 -17.67 -7.70 -12.99
N GLN A 138 -17.74 -8.78 -12.20
CA GLN A 138 -18.96 -9.59 -12.06
C GLN A 138 -20.14 -8.81 -11.47
N GLN A 139 -19.85 -7.83 -10.61
CA GLN A 139 -20.85 -6.94 -10.00
C GLN A 139 -21.11 -5.67 -10.83
N GLY A 140 -20.42 -5.48 -11.96
CA GLY A 140 -20.56 -4.29 -12.80
C GLY A 140 -19.99 -3.01 -12.18
N GLU A 141 -19.13 -3.13 -11.17
CA GLU A 141 -18.49 -2.01 -10.45
C GLU A 141 -17.10 -1.68 -10.98
N ILE A 142 -16.52 -2.60 -11.75
CA ILE A 142 -15.30 -2.39 -12.52
C ILE A 142 -15.61 -2.77 -13.97
N GLY A 143 -15.28 -1.89 -14.90
CA GLY A 143 -15.58 -2.09 -16.30
C GLY A 143 -14.65 -3.11 -16.99
N PRO A 144 -15.00 -3.52 -18.22
CA PRO A 144 -14.14 -4.37 -19.03
C PRO A 144 -12.81 -3.68 -19.33
N GLY A 145 -11.77 -4.48 -19.56
CA GLY A 145 -10.43 -3.99 -19.93
C GLY A 145 -9.58 -3.46 -18.76
N VAL A 146 -10.20 -3.10 -17.63
CA VAL A 146 -9.46 -2.61 -16.45
C VAL A 146 -8.67 -3.73 -15.79
N THR A 147 -7.37 -3.54 -15.66
CA THR A 147 -6.45 -4.42 -14.94
C THR A 147 -6.18 -3.92 -13.51
N HIS A 148 -5.67 -4.81 -12.65
CA HIS A 148 -5.28 -4.42 -11.29
C HIS A 148 -4.13 -3.40 -11.27
N LEU A 149 -3.20 -3.52 -12.21
CA LEU A 149 -2.09 -2.58 -12.33
C LEU A 149 -2.57 -1.18 -12.72
N GLU A 150 -3.47 -1.07 -13.72
CA GLU A 150 -4.08 0.21 -14.07
C GLU A 150 -4.88 0.80 -12.91
N PHE A 151 -5.63 -0.03 -12.19
CA PHE A 151 -6.39 0.38 -11.02
C PHE A 151 -5.49 1.01 -9.95
N ILE A 152 -4.36 0.37 -9.63
CA ILE A 152 -3.40 0.89 -8.65
C ILE A 152 -2.69 2.14 -9.20
N VAL A 153 -2.11 2.07 -10.39
CA VAL A 153 -1.32 3.16 -10.96
C VAL A 153 -2.17 4.42 -11.14
N GLY A 154 -3.43 4.28 -11.55
CA GLY A 154 -4.38 5.38 -11.65
C GLY A 154 -4.62 6.05 -10.29
N LEU A 155 -4.99 5.29 -9.27
CA LEU A 155 -5.18 5.82 -7.90
C LEU A 155 -3.94 6.51 -7.36
N LEU A 156 -2.78 5.86 -7.49
CA LEU A 156 -1.50 6.38 -7.01
C LEU A 156 -1.12 7.68 -7.73
N SER A 157 -1.38 7.78 -9.03
CA SER A 157 -1.13 9.00 -9.81
C SER A 157 -1.98 10.18 -9.34
N LEU A 158 -3.24 9.94 -8.93
CA LEU A 158 -4.15 10.97 -8.44
C LEU A 158 -3.81 11.47 -7.03
N ALA A 159 -3.17 10.62 -6.22
CA ALA A 159 -2.81 10.92 -4.85
C ALA A 159 -1.36 11.41 -4.66
N ARG A 160 -0.69 11.83 -5.74
CA ARG A 160 0.63 12.45 -5.64
C ARG A 160 0.53 13.81 -4.92
N PRO A 161 1.46 14.14 -4.01
CA PRO A 161 1.49 15.46 -3.38
C PRO A 161 1.50 16.57 -4.42
N ARG A 162 0.65 17.57 -4.23
CA ARG A 162 0.58 18.77 -5.07
C ARG A 162 1.35 19.89 -4.38
N GLU A 163 2.05 20.71 -5.16
CA GLU A 163 2.68 21.93 -4.63
C GLU A 163 1.65 22.98 -4.20
N VAL A 164 0.49 22.99 -4.88
CA VAL A 164 -0.61 23.91 -4.59
C VAL A 164 -1.60 23.24 -3.64
N ASN A 165 -1.90 23.93 -2.52
CA ASN A 165 -2.95 23.55 -1.58
C ASN A 165 -4.33 23.92 -2.17
N VAL A 166 -4.86 23.03 -3.02
CA VAL A 166 -6.17 23.20 -3.65
C VAL A 166 -7.32 22.96 -2.67
N GLU A 167 -7.07 22.25 -1.58
CA GLU A 167 -8.02 21.99 -0.49
C GLU A 167 -8.43 23.29 0.21
N ALA A 168 -7.58 24.32 0.20
CA ALA A 168 -7.93 25.66 0.67
C ALA A 168 -9.07 26.32 -0.13
N TYR A 169 -9.26 25.93 -1.39
CA TYR A 169 -10.31 26.45 -2.27
C TYR A 169 -11.49 25.48 -2.39
N GLN A 170 -11.21 24.18 -2.31
CA GLN A 170 -12.20 23.12 -2.37
C GLN A 170 -11.82 21.98 -1.43
N PRO A 171 -12.33 21.96 -0.18
CA PRO A 171 -11.90 21.02 0.86
C PRO A 171 -12.05 19.53 0.50
N ASP A 172 -13.02 19.19 -0.34
CA ASP A 172 -13.37 17.82 -0.73
C ASP A 172 -12.81 17.41 -2.11
N ILE A 173 -11.90 18.21 -2.68
CA ILE A 173 -11.40 18.00 -4.05
C ILE A 173 -10.76 16.63 -4.24
N GLN A 174 -10.07 16.10 -3.24
CA GLN A 174 -9.45 14.78 -3.32
C GLN A 174 -10.50 13.67 -3.41
N GLU A 175 -11.54 13.73 -2.57
CA GLU A 175 -12.64 12.77 -2.59
C GLU A 175 -13.37 12.80 -3.92
N LYS A 176 -13.69 14.00 -4.43
CA LYS A 176 -14.36 14.15 -5.74
C LYS A 176 -13.53 13.62 -6.90
N ILE A 177 -12.20 13.81 -6.88
CA ILE A 177 -11.32 13.26 -7.93
C ILE A 177 -11.31 11.73 -7.88
N ILE A 178 -11.31 11.14 -6.67
CA ILE A 178 -11.41 9.68 -6.50
C ILE A 178 -12.76 9.19 -7.01
N ASP A 179 -13.86 9.87 -6.72
CA ASP A 179 -15.19 9.50 -7.23
C ASP A 179 -15.25 9.52 -8.76
N LEU A 180 -14.71 10.58 -9.39
CA LEU A 180 -14.63 10.67 -10.85
C LEU A 180 -13.79 9.52 -11.44
N TYR A 181 -12.68 9.18 -10.78
CA TYR A 181 -11.84 8.07 -11.18
C TYR A 181 -12.58 6.73 -11.07
N LEU A 182 -13.24 6.46 -9.94
CA LEU A 182 -14.00 5.22 -9.73
C LEU A 182 -15.17 5.10 -10.70
N ALA A 183 -15.84 6.21 -11.04
CA ALA A 183 -16.86 6.23 -12.09
C ALA A 183 -16.28 5.88 -13.47
N GLY A 184 -15.07 6.35 -13.79
CA GLY A 184 -14.33 5.96 -15.00
C GLY A 184 -13.93 4.48 -14.99
N ILE A 185 -13.45 3.98 -13.86
CA ILE A 185 -13.12 2.56 -13.66
C ILE A 185 -14.35 1.67 -13.87
N LYS A 186 -15.51 2.06 -13.34
CA LYS A 186 -16.78 1.34 -13.51
C LYS A 186 -17.19 1.22 -14.98
N ARG A 187 -16.93 2.26 -15.78
CA ARG A 187 -17.16 2.22 -17.24
C ARG A 187 -16.16 1.33 -17.96
N GLY A 188 -14.90 1.33 -17.53
CA GLY A 188 -13.79 0.62 -18.17
C GLY A 188 -13.43 1.20 -19.54
N HIS A 189 -12.61 0.47 -20.29
CA HIS A 189 -12.19 0.85 -21.63
C HIS A 189 -12.25 -0.35 -22.59
N ARG A 190 -12.39 -0.06 -23.89
CA ARG A 190 -12.40 -1.11 -24.92
C ARG A 190 -10.96 -1.34 -25.38
N THR A 191 -10.52 -2.58 -25.27
CA THR A 191 -9.28 -3.08 -25.89
C THR A 191 -9.39 -3.16 -27.41
#